data_AF-A0A4U6KML7-F1
#
_entry.id   AF-A0A4U6KML7-F1
#
_cell.length_a   1.000
_cell.length_b   1.000
_cell.length_c   1.000
_cell.angle_alpha   90.00
_cell.angle_beta   90.00
_cell.angle_gamma   90.00
#
_symmetry.space_group_name_H-M   'P 1'
#
loop_
_entity.id
_entity.type
_entity.pdbx_description
1 polymer ?
#
loop_
_entity_poly.entity_id
_entity_poly.type
_entity_poly.pdbx_seq_one_letter_code
_entity_poly.pdbx_strand_id
1 'polypeptide(L)' 'MVSHPKIAEAAVVGIPHSIKGQAIYAYVTLNHGEEPSPELYAEVRNWVRKEIGPLATPDVLH' A
#
# COMPACT_ATOMS: atom_id res chain seq x y z
N MET A 1 4.20 -2.12 5.65
CA MET A 1 3.32 -2.85 4.72
C MET A 1 3.35 -4.34 5.01
N VAL A 2 4.52 -5.00 4.95
CA VAL A 2 4.65 -6.44 5.29
C VAL A 2 4.23 -6.76 6.74
N SER A 3 4.29 -5.78 7.65
CA SER A 3 3.77 -5.94 9.01
C SER A 3 2.24 -6.06 9.12
N HIS A 4 1.49 -5.90 8.02
CA HIS A 4 0.04 -6.06 8.00
C HIS A 4 -0.33 -7.55 7.95
N PRO A 5 -1.23 -8.06 8.82
CA PRO A 5 -1.46 -9.49 8.98
C PRO A 5 -2.01 -10.21 7.73
N LYS A 6 -2.63 -9.47 6.80
CA LYS A 6 -3.17 -10.01 5.54
C LYS A 6 -2.20 -9.94 4.35
N ILE A 7 -1.03 -9.32 4.51
CA ILE A 7 -0.05 -9.15 3.42
C ILE A 7 1.09 -10.15 3.63
N ALA A 8 1.39 -10.95 2.60
CA ALA A 8 2.53 -11.84 2.58
C ALA A 8 3.81 -11.08 2.20
N GLU A 9 3.75 -10.37 1.07
CA GLU A 9 4.89 -9.67 0.47
C GLU A 9 4.44 -8.31 -0.08
N ALA A 10 5.36 -7.35 -0.09
CA ALA A 10 5.12 -6.04 -0.71
C ALA A 10 6.39 -5.50 -1.35
N ALA A 11 6.26 -4.95 -2.55
CA ALA A 11 7.32 -4.25 -3.26
C ALA A 11 6.84 -2.83 -3.61
N VAL A 12 7.65 -1.81 -3.28
CA VAL A 12 7.26 -0.41 -3.45
C VAL A 12 8.23 0.28 -4.41
N VAL A 13 7.68 0.99 -5.39
CA VAL A 13 8.44 1.76 -6.37
C VAL A 13 7.88 3.18 -6.48
N GLY A 14 8.76 4.12 -6.79
CA GLY A 14 8.37 5.49 -7.15
C GLY A 14 7.96 5.56 -8.61
N ILE A 15 6.83 6.21 -8.90
CA ILE A 15 6.43 6.55 -10.27
C ILE A 15 6.36 8.06 -10.46
N PRO A 16 6.65 8.61 -11.65
CA PRO A 16 6.52 10.04 -11.90
C PRO A 16 5.11 10.55 -11.60
N HIS A 17 5.01 11.66 -10.87
CA HIS A 17 3.75 12.32 -10.58
C HIS A 17 3.91 13.84 -10.75
N SER A 18 3.05 14.47 -11.55
CA SER A 18 3.19 15.88 -11.94
C SER A 18 3.21 16.86 -10.76
N ILE A 19 2.43 16.61 -9.72
CA ILE A 19 2.36 17.45 -8.51
C ILE A 19 3.39 17.05 -7.45
N LYS A 20 3.47 15.75 -7.11
CA LYS A 20 4.29 15.23 -6.00
C LYS A 20 5.76 14.98 -6.39
N GLY A 21 6.11 15.09 -7.66
CA GLY A 21 7.37 14.62 -8.23
C GLY A 21 7.40 13.09 -8.38
N GLN A 22 7.21 12.38 -7.28
CA GLN A 22 7.10 10.92 -7.23
C GLN A 22 5.85 10.50 -6.45
N ALA A 23 5.08 9.55 -6.98
CA ALA A 23 4.00 8.87 -6.27
C ALA A 23 4.45 7.47 -5.85
N ILE A 24 3.84 6.97 -4.77
CA ILE A 24 4.18 5.68 -4.17
C ILE A 24 3.28 4.62 -4.80
N TYR A 25 3.87 3.71 -5.57
CA TYR A 25 3.20 2.55 -6.15
C TYR A 25 3.64 1.30 -5.41
N ALA A 26 2.70 0.53 -4.88
CA ALA A 26 3.00 -0.67 -4.09
C ALA A 26 2.31 -1.89 -4.70
N TYR A 27 3.12 -2.88 -5.06
CA TYR A 27 2.68 -4.23 -5.40
C TYR A 27 2.53 -5.02 -4.11
N VAL A 28 1.39 -5.66 -3.91
CA VAL A 28 1.05 -6.38 -2.69
C VAL A 28 0.58 -7.78 -3.02
N THR A 29 1.24 -8.77 -2.44
CA THR A 29 0.78 -10.15 -2.45
C THR A 29 0.10 -10.45 -1.14
N LEU A 30 -1.17 -10.84 -1.18
CA LEU A 30 -1.95 -11.19 -0.01
C LEU A 30 -1.61 -12.60 0.47
N ASN A 31 -1.86 -12.85 1.76
CA ASN A 31 -1.78 -14.19 2.32
C ASN A 31 -2.81 -15.13 1.67
N HIS A 32 -2.52 -16.42 1.66
CA HIS A 32 -3.41 -17.42 1.09
C HIS A 32 -4.79 -17.39 1.75
N GLY A 33 -5.86 -17.29 0.95
CA GLY A 33 -7.24 -17.21 1.42
C GLY A 33 -7.76 -15.80 1.67
N GLU A 34 -6.92 -14.78 1.52
CA GLU A 34 -7.33 -13.37 1.51
C GLU A 34 -7.60 -12.91 0.07
N GLU A 35 -8.67 -12.16 -0.13
CA GLU A 35 -9.04 -11.61 -1.45
C GLU A 35 -8.96 -10.08 -1.44
N PRO A 36 -8.53 -9.47 -2.55
CA PRO A 36 -8.52 -8.02 -2.68
C PRO A 36 -9.94 -7.47 -2.64
N SER A 37 -10.19 -6.51 -1.75
CA SER A 37 -11.47 -5.81 -1.64
C SER A 37 -11.25 -4.29 -1.48
N PRO A 38 -12.27 -3.46 -1.78
CA PRO A 38 -12.20 -2.02 -1.53
C PRO A 38 -11.94 -1.68 -0.05
N GLU A 39 -12.47 -2.48 0.87
CA GLU A 39 -12.28 -2.34 2.31
C GLU A 39 -10.82 -2.65 2.68
N LEU A 40 -10.25 -3.73 2.14
CA LEU A 40 -8.86 -4.09 2.35
C LEU A 40 -7.91 -3.02 1.78
N TYR A 41 -8.25 -2.44 0.63
CA TYR A 41 -7.48 -1.34 0.04
C TYR A 41 -7.42 -0.12 0.98
N ALA A 42 -8.57 0.27 1.55
CA ALA A 42 -8.64 1.35 2.52
C ALA A 42 -7.91 1.00 3.83
N GLU A 43 -8.07 -0.23 4.32
CA GLU A 43 -7.41 -0.77 5.51
C GLU A 43 -5.88 -0.66 5.39
N VAL A 44 -5.30 -1.14 4.29
CA VAL A 44 -3.85 -1.12 4.04
C VAL A 44 -3.31 0.31 3.93
N ARG A 45 -4.03 1.22 3.27
CA ARG A 45 -3.60 2.64 3.19
C ARG A 45 -3.61 3.30 4.57
N ASN A 46 -4.65 3.06 5.35
CA ASN A 46 -4.76 3.56 6.71
C ASN A 46 -3.69 2.96 7.62
N TRP A 47 -3.33 1.69 7.41
CA TRP A 47 -2.23 1.05 8.12
C TRP A 47 -0.91 1.77 7.88
N VAL A 48 -0.53 2.01 6.62
CA VAL A 48 0.72 2.74 6.32
C VAL A 48 0.69 4.16 6.88
N ARG A 49 -0.47 4.82 6.82
CA ARG A 49 -0.67 6.15 7.41
C ARG A 49 -0.45 6.16 8.92
N LYS A 50 -0.87 5.11 9.62
CA LYS A 50 -0.67 4.95 11.07
C LYS A 50 0.79 4.68 11.42
N GLU A 51 1.43 3.77 10.68
CA GLU A 51 2.79 3.30 11.00
C GLU A 51 3.88 4.31 10.65
N ILE A 52 3.70 5.07 9.55
CA ILE A 52 4.73 6.00 9.05
C ILE A 52 4.20 7.43 9.02
N GLY A 53 3.00 7.62 8.49
CA GLY A 53 2.36 8.94 8.42
C GLY A 53 1.64 9.20 7.09
N PRO A 54 0.90 10.32 7.00
CA PRO A 54 0.13 10.70 5.81
C PRO A 54 0.97 10.81 4.53
N LEU A 55 2.23 11.25 4.63
CA LEU A 55 3.09 11.45 3.46
C LEU A 55 3.49 10.13 2.78
N ALA A 56 3.55 9.04 3.53
CA ALA A 56 4.00 7.73 3.06
C ALA A 56 2.84 6.84 2.59
N THR A 57 1.62 7.37 2.57
CA THR A 57 0.45 6.61 2.15
C THR A 57 0.58 6.26 0.66
N PRO A 58 0.48 4.97 0.27
CA PRO A 58 0.53 4.57 -1.12
C PRO A 58 -0.55 5.27 -1.95
N ASP A 59 -0.15 5.72 -3.12
CA ASP A 59 -1.06 6.29 -4.12
C ASP A 59 -1.80 5.17 -4.84
N VAL A 60 -1.09 4.09 -5.17
CA VAL A 60 -1.63 2.91 -5.85
C VAL A 60 -1.22 1.64 -5.09
N LEU A 61 -2.19 0.73 -4.92
CA LEU A 61 -1.92 -0.67 -4.55
C LEU A 61 -2.33 -1.57 -5.72
N HIS A 62 -1.47 -2.52 -6.08
CA HIS A 62 -1.71 -3.53 -7.10
C HIS A 62 -1.56 -4.93 -6.52
#